data_AF-B3PFB4-F1
#
_entry.id   AF-B3PFB4-F1
#
_cell.length_a   1.000
_cell.length_b   1.000
_cell.length_c   1.000
_cell.angle_alpha   90.00
_cell.angle_beta   90.00
_cell.angle_gamma   90.00
#
_symmetry.space_group_name_H-M   'P 1'
#
loop_
_entity.id
_entity.type
_entity.pdbx_description
1 polymer ?
#
loop_
_entity_poly.entity_id
_entity_poly.type
_entity_poly.pdbx_seq_one_letter_code
_entity_poly.pdbx_strand_id
1 'polypeptide(L)'
;MEDYYHVAAFAKVIKPSEWDQWPSRVEANTQRLLQVFSDHGITITFFILGWVAERYPQLVRDIQTQGHEIASHGYSHQLIYRQDPQTFRRETEKSKQLLEDITQAPITGYRAASYSITRSSLWALDILAELGFTWDSSIFPTRHDNYGIPGSPEEPYRIITRSGASLIEFPLTTAKVWGQSIPAAGGGYFRQYPYALSRWLFQRASDNQSKPQIFYLHPWEIDPEQPRVPNASWFSNFRHYTNLKRCLPRLERMIQDFPFGTMSKSLGSTRVERELHVTELAQQPLTE
;
A
#
# COMPACT_ATOMS: atom_id res chain seq x y z
N MET A 1 -5.58 0.06 -4.77
CA MET A 1 -6.60 0.48 -5.75
C MET A 1 -7.68 1.15 -4.96
N GLU A 2 -7.61 2.47 -4.99
CA GLU A 2 -8.51 3.38 -4.30
C GLU A 2 -8.86 4.49 -5.30
N ASP A 3 -10.06 5.02 -5.16
CA ASP A 3 -10.48 6.27 -5.78
C ASP A 3 -10.22 7.48 -4.86
N TYR A 4 -10.29 8.69 -5.40
CA TYR A 4 -9.92 9.91 -4.68
C TYR A 4 -10.74 10.19 -3.42
N TYR A 5 -11.97 9.70 -3.34
CA TYR A 5 -12.87 9.89 -2.20
C TYR A 5 -12.70 8.85 -1.08
N HIS A 6 -11.90 7.80 -1.30
CA HIS A 6 -11.60 6.78 -0.28
C HIS A 6 -10.51 7.23 0.70
N VAL A 7 -9.68 8.20 0.29
CA VAL A 7 -8.44 8.56 0.98
C VAL A 7 -8.71 9.06 2.40
N ALA A 8 -7.82 8.70 3.33
CA ALA A 8 -7.90 9.16 4.72
C ALA A 8 -7.89 10.69 4.88
N ALA A 9 -7.35 11.42 3.90
CA ALA A 9 -7.32 12.89 3.89
C ALA A 9 -8.73 13.52 3.83
N PHE A 10 -9.72 12.79 3.30
CA PHE A 10 -11.12 13.24 3.19
C PHE A 10 -12.09 12.50 4.11
N ALA A 11 -11.62 11.56 4.94
CA ALA A 11 -12.48 10.77 5.83
C ALA A 11 -13.30 11.60 6.86
N LYS A 12 -12.95 12.87 7.10
CA LYS A 12 -13.74 13.79 7.94
C LYS A 12 -14.92 14.44 7.21
N VAL A 13 -14.91 14.45 5.88
CA VAL A 13 -15.86 15.17 5.02
C VAL A 13 -16.58 14.26 4.02
N ILE A 14 -16.07 13.06 3.79
CA ILE A 14 -16.71 12.00 3.00
C ILE A 14 -16.74 10.74 3.85
N LYS A 15 -17.94 10.25 4.16
CA LYS A 15 -18.15 8.99 4.87
C LYS A 15 -18.23 7.83 3.87
N PRO A 16 -17.89 6.59 4.28
CA PRO A 16 -18.04 5.42 3.42
C PRO A 16 -19.44 5.22 2.84
N SER A 17 -20.49 5.59 3.60
CA SER A 17 -21.89 5.55 3.14
C SER A 17 -22.21 6.52 2.00
N GLU A 18 -21.35 7.50 1.75
CA GLU A 18 -21.54 8.54 0.73
C GLU A 18 -20.73 8.23 -0.54
N TRP A 19 -19.86 7.22 -0.55
CA TRP A 19 -18.96 6.93 -1.67
C TRP A 19 -19.67 6.71 -3.00
N ASP A 20 -20.84 6.05 -3.00
CA ASP A 20 -21.64 5.83 -4.22
C ASP A 20 -22.19 7.13 -4.85
N GLN A 21 -22.13 8.25 -4.13
CA GLN A 21 -22.60 9.57 -4.59
C GLN A 21 -21.48 10.35 -5.31
N TRP A 22 -20.24 9.89 -5.24
CA TRP A 22 -19.10 10.56 -5.87
C TRP A 22 -18.80 9.93 -7.23
N PRO A 23 -18.51 10.74 -8.27
CA PRO A 23 -18.21 10.21 -9.59
C PRO A 23 -16.90 9.42 -9.56
N SER A 24 -16.97 8.12 -9.81
CA SER A 24 -15.78 7.28 -9.81
C SER A 24 -14.84 7.59 -10.97
N ARG A 25 -13.54 7.59 -10.68
CA ARG A 25 -12.43 7.70 -11.62
C ARG A 25 -11.54 6.46 -11.61
N VAL A 26 -11.78 5.51 -10.69
CA VAL A 26 -10.88 4.37 -10.45
C VAL A 26 -10.67 3.52 -11.70
N GLU A 27 -11.72 3.24 -12.47
CA GLU A 27 -11.63 2.41 -13.68
C GLU A 27 -10.77 3.08 -14.76
N ALA A 28 -11.11 4.31 -15.16
CA ALA A 28 -10.36 5.04 -16.17
C ALA A 28 -8.88 5.25 -15.77
N ASN A 29 -8.62 5.59 -14.52
CA ASN A 29 -7.26 5.78 -14.02
C ASN A 29 -6.47 4.48 -13.96
N THR A 30 -7.13 3.38 -13.56
CA THR A 30 -6.48 2.06 -13.51
C THR A 30 -6.18 1.56 -14.92
N GLN A 31 -7.11 1.70 -15.88
CA GLN A 31 -6.86 1.35 -17.28
C GLN A 31 -5.69 2.14 -17.88
N ARG A 32 -5.57 3.45 -17.56
CA ARG A 32 -4.42 4.25 -17.98
C ARG A 32 -3.10 3.75 -17.40
N LEU A 33 -3.09 3.32 -16.13
CA LEU A 33 -1.90 2.70 -15.52
C LEU A 33 -1.56 1.36 -16.15
N LEU A 34 -2.56 0.51 -16.40
CA LEU A 34 -2.39 -0.77 -17.08
C LEU A 34 -1.75 -0.57 -18.46
N GLN A 35 -2.19 0.43 -19.23
CA GLN A 35 -1.56 0.78 -20.49
C GLN A 35 -0.08 1.16 -20.33
N VAL A 36 0.24 2.04 -19.38
CA VAL A 36 1.63 2.47 -19.10
C VAL A 36 2.52 1.27 -18.75
N PHE A 37 2.03 0.35 -17.93
CA PHE A 37 2.79 -0.84 -17.55
C PHE A 37 2.92 -1.82 -18.70
N SER A 38 1.87 -2.00 -19.51
CA SER A 38 1.89 -2.81 -20.72
C SER A 38 2.92 -2.30 -21.74
N ASP A 39 2.96 -0.99 -21.99
CA ASP A 39 3.91 -0.34 -22.90
C ASP A 39 5.38 -0.57 -22.50
N HIS A 40 5.63 -0.83 -21.21
CA HIS A 40 6.97 -1.10 -20.67
C HIS A 40 7.20 -2.58 -20.33
N GLY A 41 6.24 -3.47 -20.59
CA GLY A 41 6.34 -4.90 -20.27
C GLY A 41 6.48 -5.20 -18.77
N ILE A 42 5.90 -4.36 -17.91
CA ILE A 42 5.99 -4.47 -16.45
C ILE A 42 4.71 -5.09 -15.90
N THR A 43 4.86 -6.03 -14.97
CA THR A 43 3.77 -6.47 -14.09
C THR A 43 4.02 -6.00 -12.66
N ILE A 44 2.93 -5.66 -11.95
CA ILE A 44 2.95 -5.09 -10.60
C ILE A 44 1.88 -5.75 -9.74
N THR A 45 1.87 -5.43 -8.45
CA THR A 45 0.83 -5.89 -7.52
C THR A 45 -0.21 -4.81 -7.27
N PHE A 46 -1.48 -5.12 -7.52
CA PHE A 46 -2.63 -4.30 -7.16
C PHE A 46 -3.20 -4.75 -5.82
N PHE A 47 -3.07 -3.88 -4.81
CA PHE A 47 -3.78 -4.03 -3.53
C PHE A 47 -5.20 -3.51 -3.70
N ILE A 48 -6.22 -4.37 -3.79
CA ILE A 48 -7.57 -3.97 -4.18
C ILE A 48 -8.47 -3.83 -2.97
N LEU A 49 -9.14 -2.68 -2.85
CA LEU A 49 -10.16 -2.46 -1.84
C LEU A 49 -11.40 -3.28 -2.20
N GLY A 50 -11.92 -4.05 -1.24
CA GLY A 50 -13.09 -4.90 -1.45
C GLY A 50 -14.33 -4.14 -1.92
N TRP A 51 -14.54 -2.90 -1.44
CA TRP A 51 -15.59 -2.01 -1.94
C TRP A 51 -15.49 -1.75 -3.45
N VAL A 52 -14.26 -1.56 -3.96
CA VAL A 52 -14.00 -1.34 -5.40
C VAL A 52 -14.18 -2.65 -6.16
N ALA A 53 -13.66 -3.77 -5.65
CA ALA A 53 -13.82 -5.08 -6.29
C ALA A 53 -15.29 -5.48 -6.47
N GLU A 54 -16.14 -5.16 -5.49
CA GLU A 54 -17.58 -5.47 -5.50
C GLU A 54 -18.32 -4.72 -6.62
N ARG A 55 -17.87 -3.49 -6.94
CA ARG A 55 -18.51 -2.61 -7.94
C ARG A 55 -17.90 -2.72 -9.33
N TYR A 56 -16.60 -3.02 -9.40
CA TYR A 56 -15.84 -3.09 -10.63
C TYR A 56 -15.18 -4.48 -10.78
N PRO A 57 -15.95 -5.59 -10.74
CA PRO A 57 -15.36 -6.93 -10.82
C PRO A 57 -14.68 -7.17 -12.18
N GLN A 58 -15.16 -6.52 -13.25
CA GLN A 58 -14.50 -6.62 -14.56
C GLN A 58 -13.10 -6.00 -14.55
N LEU A 59 -12.93 -4.84 -13.91
CA LEU A 59 -11.62 -4.21 -13.77
C LEU A 59 -10.62 -5.12 -13.04
N VAL A 60 -11.06 -5.85 -12.01
CA VAL A 60 -10.23 -6.83 -11.30
C VAL A 60 -9.80 -7.97 -12.23
N ARG A 61 -10.72 -8.48 -13.07
CA ARG A 61 -10.40 -9.51 -14.07
C ARG A 61 -9.44 -8.99 -15.14
N ASP A 62 -9.59 -7.74 -15.57
CA ASP A 62 -8.70 -7.13 -16.56
C ASP A 62 -7.28 -6.99 -16.01
N ILE A 63 -7.14 -6.58 -14.74
CA ILE A 63 -5.85 -6.55 -14.02
C ILE A 63 -5.21 -7.95 -14.02
N GLN A 64 -5.98 -8.98 -13.64
CA GLN A 64 -5.48 -10.36 -13.59
C GLN A 64 -5.08 -10.88 -14.97
N THR A 65 -5.90 -10.62 -15.99
CA THR A 65 -5.68 -11.08 -17.38
C THR A 65 -4.41 -10.50 -17.98
N GLN A 66 -4.03 -9.28 -17.57
CA GLN A 66 -2.77 -8.65 -17.95
C GLN A 66 -1.55 -9.15 -17.14
N GLY A 67 -1.74 -10.14 -16.26
CA GLY A 67 -0.66 -10.80 -15.52
C GLY A 67 -0.19 -10.05 -14.27
N HIS A 68 -0.94 -9.04 -13.83
CA HIS A 68 -0.65 -8.36 -12.57
C HIS A 68 -1.06 -9.21 -11.37
N GLU A 69 -0.33 -9.08 -10.27
CA GLU A 69 -0.66 -9.75 -9.01
C GLU A 69 -1.80 -9.00 -8.30
N ILE A 70 -2.71 -9.72 -7.67
CA ILE A 70 -3.81 -9.16 -6.88
C ILE A 70 -3.60 -9.50 -5.41
N ALA A 71 -3.72 -8.48 -4.56
CA ALA A 71 -3.64 -8.58 -3.11
C ALA A 71 -4.83 -7.83 -2.46
N SER A 72 -5.18 -8.18 -1.24
CA SER A 72 -6.29 -7.51 -0.53
C SER A 72 -5.84 -6.19 0.09
N HIS A 73 -6.72 -5.19 0.05
CA HIS A 73 -6.57 -3.91 0.74
C HIS A 73 -7.67 -3.67 1.80
N GLY A 74 -8.21 -4.76 2.38
CA GLY A 74 -9.39 -4.69 3.25
C GLY A 74 -10.66 -4.35 2.47
N TYR A 75 -11.74 -3.97 3.16
CA TYR A 75 -13.04 -3.68 2.51
C TYR A 75 -13.42 -2.19 2.53
N SER A 76 -13.47 -1.54 3.70
CA SER A 76 -14.04 -0.19 3.84
C SER A 76 -13.00 0.93 4.06
N HIS A 77 -11.72 0.67 3.79
CA HIS A 77 -10.61 1.62 3.95
C HIS A 77 -10.54 2.33 5.33
N GLN A 78 -11.04 1.67 6.38
CA GLN A 78 -10.99 2.17 7.73
C GLN A 78 -9.61 1.90 8.35
N LEU A 79 -9.17 2.80 9.24
CA LEU A 79 -7.92 2.63 9.97
C LEU A 79 -8.04 1.47 10.96
N ILE A 80 -7.13 0.50 10.89
CA ILE A 80 -7.22 -0.74 11.67
C ILE A 80 -7.26 -0.46 13.18
N TYR A 81 -6.43 0.45 13.68
CA TYR A 81 -6.43 0.84 15.11
C TYR A 81 -7.70 1.60 15.57
N ARG A 82 -8.65 1.85 14.67
CA ARG A 82 -9.99 2.37 15.00
C ARG A 82 -11.10 1.32 14.86
N GLN A 83 -10.75 0.11 14.42
CA GLN A 83 -11.66 -1.02 14.35
C GLN A 83 -11.48 -1.91 15.57
N ASP A 84 -12.55 -2.60 15.94
CA ASP A 84 -12.44 -3.77 16.81
C ASP A 84 -11.95 -5.00 16.00
N PRO A 85 -11.32 -5.99 16.67
CA PRO A 85 -10.80 -7.19 15.99
C PRO A 85 -11.83 -8.00 15.22
N GLN A 86 -13.09 -8.04 15.65
CA GLN A 86 -14.13 -8.82 14.97
C GLN A 86 -14.56 -8.13 13.68
N THR A 87 -14.68 -6.81 13.69
CA THR A 87 -14.93 -6.01 12.49
C THR A 87 -13.80 -6.15 11.48
N PHE A 88 -12.54 -6.02 11.92
CA PHE A 88 -11.38 -6.20 11.03
C PHE A 88 -11.37 -7.59 10.39
N ARG A 89 -11.58 -8.66 11.17
CA ARG A 89 -11.67 -10.03 10.64
C ARG A 89 -12.74 -10.14 9.57
N ARG A 90 -13.97 -9.75 9.90
CA ARG A 90 -15.13 -9.87 9.00
C ARG A 90 -14.92 -9.12 7.69
N GLU A 91 -14.41 -7.89 7.75
CA GLU A 91 -14.16 -7.09 6.55
C GLU A 91 -13.01 -7.64 5.71
N THR A 92 -11.95 -8.13 6.36
CA THR A 92 -10.80 -8.71 5.67
C THR A 92 -11.17 -10.03 5.01
N GLU A 93 -11.90 -10.89 5.70
CA GLU A 93 -12.43 -12.16 5.18
C GLU A 93 -13.37 -11.91 3.99
N LYS A 94 -14.32 -10.97 4.13
CA LYS A 94 -15.21 -10.57 3.02
C LYS A 94 -14.41 -10.11 1.80
N SER A 95 -13.40 -9.25 2.00
CA SER A 95 -12.56 -8.74 0.92
C SER A 95 -11.77 -9.85 0.23
N LYS A 96 -11.18 -10.76 1.03
CA LYS A 96 -10.43 -11.91 0.54
C LYS A 96 -11.32 -12.82 -0.31
N GLN A 97 -12.44 -13.29 0.25
CA GLN A 97 -13.38 -14.17 -0.44
C GLN A 97 -13.87 -13.57 -1.75
N LEU A 98 -14.28 -12.29 -1.73
CA LEU A 98 -14.73 -11.58 -2.94
C LEU A 98 -13.65 -11.55 -4.04
N LEU A 99 -12.41 -11.24 -3.68
CA LEU A 99 -11.31 -11.22 -4.64
C LEU A 99 -10.98 -12.63 -5.16
N GLU A 100 -10.99 -13.64 -4.30
CA GLU A 100 -10.81 -15.04 -4.68
C GLU A 100 -11.93 -15.51 -5.63
N ASP A 101 -13.17 -15.12 -5.37
CA ASP A 101 -14.33 -15.42 -6.24
C ASP A 101 -14.21 -14.74 -7.60
N ILE A 102 -13.76 -13.48 -7.65
CA ILE A 102 -13.59 -12.78 -8.94
C ILE A 102 -12.44 -13.36 -9.75
N THR A 103 -11.32 -13.67 -9.09
CA THR A 103 -10.07 -14.07 -9.73
C THR A 103 -9.91 -15.56 -9.92
N GLN A 104 -10.71 -16.37 -9.22
CA GLN A 104 -10.58 -17.83 -9.15
C GLN A 104 -9.16 -18.27 -8.76
N ALA A 105 -8.50 -17.49 -7.91
CA ALA A 105 -7.14 -17.68 -7.46
C ALA A 105 -7.00 -17.28 -5.98
N PRO A 106 -6.10 -17.91 -5.19
CA PRO A 106 -5.93 -17.57 -3.79
C PRO A 106 -5.35 -16.16 -3.61
N ILE A 107 -5.84 -15.43 -2.61
CA ILE A 107 -5.32 -14.11 -2.26
C ILE A 107 -4.46 -14.23 -1.00
N THR A 108 -3.15 -14.15 -1.20
CA THR A 108 -2.16 -14.42 -0.15
C THR A 108 -1.49 -13.17 0.41
N GLY A 109 -1.67 -12.02 -0.25
CA GLY A 109 -1.10 -10.73 0.13
C GLY A 109 -2.10 -9.77 0.73
N TYR A 110 -1.66 -9.00 1.73
CA TYR A 110 -2.44 -7.93 2.35
C TYR A 110 -1.67 -6.61 2.40
N ARG A 111 -2.41 -5.49 2.40
CA ARG A 111 -1.92 -4.18 2.83
C ARG A 111 -3.03 -3.44 3.55
N ALA A 112 -2.72 -2.86 4.70
CA ALA A 112 -3.63 -2.06 5.49
C ALA A 112 -3.90 -0.69 4.85
N ALA A 113 -5.16 -0.26 4.89
CA ALA A 113 -5.57 1.10 4.56
C ALA A 113 -4.68 2.10 5.31
N SER A 114 -4.07 3.04 4.58
CA SER A 114 -3.16 4.05 5.15
C SER A 114 -1.99 3.51 6.00
N TYR A 115 -1.52 2.28 5.77
CA TYR A 115 -0.44 1.65 6.55
C TYR A 115 -0.76 1.56 8.05
N SER A 116 -2.04 1.35 8.37
CA SER A 116 -2.55 1.50 9.74
C SER A 116 -2.27 0.31 10.66
N ILE A 117 -1.35 -0.59 10.30
CA ILE A 117 -0.73 -1.51 11.27
C ILE A 117 0.34 -0.74 12.03
N THR A 118 0.01 -0.39 13.28
CA THR A 118 0.91 0.26 14.22
C THR A 118 1.06 -0.60 15.47
N ARG A 119 1.84 -0.15 16.44
CA ARG A 119 2.00 -0.85 17.73
C ARG A 119 0.68 -1.09 18.46
N SER A 120 -0.33 -0.23 18.27
CA SER A 120 -1.65 -0.39 18.90
C SER A 120 -2.56 -1.41 18.19
N SER A 121 -2.19 -1.86 17.00
CA SER A 121 -3.00 -2.76 16.16
C SER A 121 -2.25 -4.00 15.68
N LEU A 122 -1.18 -4.39 16.37
CA LEU A 122 -0.41 -5.60 16.06
C LEU A 122 -1.23 -6.90 16.16
N TRP A 123 -2.39 -6.87 16.84
CA TRP A 123 -3.36 -7.96 16.85
C TRP A 123 -3.90 -8.28 15.45
N ALA A 124 -3.84 -7.33 14.51
CA ALA A 124 -4.30 -7.53 13.14
C ALA A 124 -3.42 -8.56 12.40
N LEU A 125 -2.13 -8.62 12.71
CA LEU A 125 -1.20 -9.59 12.10
C LEU A 125 -1.56 -11.03 12.47
N ASP A 126 -2.05 -11.27 13.70
CA ASP A 126 -2.56 -12.59 14.10
C ASP A 126 -3.77 -12.98 13.24
N ILE A 127 -4.72 -12.05 13.05
CA ILE A 127 -5.92 -12.28 12.24
C ILE A 127 -5.56 -12.51 10.76
N LEU A 128 -4.60 -11.76 10.21
CA LEU A 128 -4.14 -11.97 8.84
C LEU A 128 -3.57 -13.38 8.65
N ALA A 129 -2.73 -13.85 9.57
CA ALA A 129 -2.19 -15.21 9.49
C ALA A 129 -3.29 -16.27 9.60
N GLU A 130 -4.26 -16.09 10.50
CA GLU A 130 -5.41 -17.00 10.65
C GLU A 130 -6.33 -17.05 9.42
N LEU A 131 -6.47 -15.92 8.70
CA LEU A 131 -7.18 -15.85 7.43
C LEU A 131 -6.33 -16.38 6.24
N GLY A 132 -5.14 -16.93 6.50
CA GLY A 132 -4.28 -17.56 5.51
C GLY A 132 -3.56 -16.57 4.59
N PHE A 133 -3.33 -15.32 5.02
CA PHE A 133 -2.38 -14.45 4.33
C PHE A 133 -0.95 -14.90 4.63
N THR A 134 -0.11 -14.93 3.61
CA THR A 134 1.30 -15.39 3.73
C THR A 134 2.27 -14.22 3.80
N TRP A 135 1.85 -13.04 3.33
CA TRP A 135 2.66 -11.83 3.39
C TRP A 135 1.81 -10.57 3.56
N ASP A 136 2.41 -9.57 4.20
CA ASP A 136 1.84 -8.25 4.47
C ASP A 136 2.83 -7.16 3.99
N SER A 137 2.31 -5.98 3.69
CA SER A 137 3.12 -4.80 3.35
C SER A 137 2.46 -3.55 3.91
N SER A 138 2.33 -3.54 5.23
CA SER A 138 1.61 -2.50 5.99
C SER A 138 2.49 -1.71 6.94
N ILE A 139 3.68 -2.22 7.29
CA ILE A 139 4.55 -1.60 8.28
C ILE A 139 5.51 -0.63 7.59
N PHE A 140 5.47 0.63 8.04
CA PHE A 140 6.38 1.68 7.59
C PHE A 140 7.45 1.93 8.67
N PRO A 141 8.74 1.68 8.40
CA PRO A 141 9.84 1.93 9.35
C PRO A 141 10.19 3.43 9.50
N THR A 142 9.18 4.26 9.76
CA THR A 142 9.32 5.70 9.94
C THR A 142 8.33 6.22 10.98
N ARG A 143 8.53 7.45 11.44
CA ARG A 143 7.62 8.14 12.36
C ARG A 143 6.59 8.93 11.57
N HIS A 144 5.30 8.69 11.81
CA HIS A 144 4.21 9.45 11.22
C HIS A 144 2.98 9.47 12.15
N ASP A 145 2.10 10.47 12.00
CA ASP A 145 0.98 10.70 12.93
C ASP A 145 -0.08 9.58 12.90
N ASN A 146 -0.28 8.96 11.74
CA ASN A 146 -1.33 7.96 11.50
C ASN A 146 -0.81 6.54 11.28
N TYR A 147 0.49 6.36 11.15
CA TYR A 147 1.08 5.06 10.80
C TYR A 147 2.55 5.00 11.20
N GLY A 148 3.13 3.82 11.01
CA GLY A 148 4.55 3.60 11.11
C GLY A 148 4.97 3.05 12.46
N ILE A 149 6.05 2.27 12.42
CA ILE A 149 6.68 1.64 13.58
C ILE A 149 8.16 1.99 13.48
N PRO A 150 8.59 3.12 14.05
CA PRO A 150 10.01 3.47 14.10
C PRO A 150 10.82 2.33 14.74
N GLY A 151 11.98 2.02 14.14
CA GLY A 151 12.85 0.93 14.58
C GLY A 151 12.55 -0.43 13.96
N SER A 152 11.40 -0.61 13.31
CA SER A 152 11.08 -1.84 12.59
C SER A 152 12.08 -2.09 11.44
N PRO A 153 12.27 -3.36 11.02
CA PRO A 153 13.19 -3.69 9.93
C PRO A 153 12.86 -2.95 8.63
N GLU A 154 13.89 -2.58 7.87
CA GLU A 154 13.75 -1.90 6.56
C GLU A 154 13.85 -2.87 5.37
N GLU A 155 14.07 -4.15 5.63
CA GLU A 155 14.14 -5.26 4.66
C GLU A 155 13.09 -6.31 5.01
N PRO A 156 12.63 -7.15 4.06
CA PRO A 156 11.66 -8.19 4.34
C PRO A 156 12.05 -9.11 5.50
N TYR A 157 11.11 -9.41 6.37
CA TYR A 157 11.33 -10.21 7.57
C TYR A 157 10.10 -11.08 7.89
N ARG A 158 10.33 -12.21 8.56
CA ARG A 158 9.25 -13.08 9.02
C ARG A 158 8.72 -12.58 10.35
N ILE A 159 7.40 -12.46 10.46
CA ILE A 159 6.69 -12.21 11.71
C ILE A 159 6.12 -13.53 12.20
N ILE A 160 6.41 -13.89 13.44
CA ILE A 160 5.76 -14.98 14.17
C ILE A 160 4.63 -14.40 15.02
N THR A 161 3.41 -14.85 14.76
CA THR A 161 2.21 -14.41 15.48
C THR A 161 2.13 -15.04 16.87
N ARG A 162 1.22 -14.55 17.71
CA ARG A 162 0.97 -15.10 19.06
C ARG A 162 0.54 -16.56 19.04
N SER A 163 -0.07 -17.01 17.94
CA SER A 163 -0.50 -18.39 17.72
C SER A 163 0.62 -19.30 17.17
N GLY A 164 1.80 -18.75 16.86
CA GLY A 164 2.91 -19.46 16.23
C GLY A 164 2.79 -19.59 14.71
N ALA A 165 1.74 -19.03 14.10
CA ALA A 165 1.68 -18.88 12.65
C ALA A 165 2.71 -17.83 12.18
N SER A 166 2.96 -17.75 10.87
CA SER A 166 3.90 -16.77 10.33
C SER A 166 3.41 -16.13 9.05
N LEU A 167 3.81 -14.87 8.86
CA LEU A 167 3.71 -14.15 7.61
C LEU A 167 5.00 -13.38 7.34
N ILE A 168 5.29 -13.07 6.08
CA ILE A 168 6.42 -12.21 5.71
C ILE A 168 5.92 -10.77 5.65
N GLU A 169 6.54 -9.87 6.41
CA GLU A 169 6.35 -8.44 6.22
C GLU A 169 7.32 -7.94 5.16
N PHE A 170 6.79 -7.20 4.18
CA PHE A 170 7.56 -6.43 3.23
C PHE A 170 7.39 -4.93 3.54
N PRO A 171 8.31 -4.34 4.32
CA PRO A 171 8.16 -2.98 4.82
C PRO A 171 8.20 -1.94 3.70
N LEU A 172 7.52 -0.81 3.93
CA LEU A 172 7.59 0.33 3.02
C LEU A 172 8.98 0.94 3.01
N THR A 173 9.44 1.37 1.83
CA THR A 173 10.83 1.80 1.66
C THR A 173 11.16 3.11 2.35
N THR A 174 12.19 3.07 3.18
CA THR A 174 12.89 4.21 3.77
C THR A 174 14.35 4.20 3.35
N ALA A 175 14.97 5.37 3.30
CA ALA A 175 16.41 5.53 3.12
C ALA A 175 17.02 6.15 4.37
N LYS A 176 18.11 5.58 4.88
CA LYS A 176 18.87 6.14 6.01
C LYS A 176 19.66 7.38 5.58
N VAL A 177 19.27 8.57 6.01
CA VAL A 177 20.01 9.82 5.78
C VAL A 177 20.41 10.41 7.13
N TRP A 178 21.70 10.51 7.39
CA TRP A 178 22.25 10.95 8.70
C TRP A 178 21.61 10.24 9.91
N GLY A 179 21.45 8.92 9.81
CA GLY A 179 20.84 8.08 10.86
C GLY A 179 19.31 8.07 10.87
N GLN A 180 18.65 9.01 10.19
CA GLN A 180 17.19 9.10 10.14
C GLN A 180 16.60 8.30 8.98
N SER A 181 15.47 7.61 9.22
CA SER A 181 14.72 6.89 8.19
C SER A 181 13.81 7.86 7.42
N ILE A 182 14.29 8.31 6.26
CA ILE A 182 13.54 9.20 5.37
C ILE A 182 12.65 8.37 4.45
N PRO A 183 11.33 8.62 4.39
CA PRO A 183 10.44 7.96 3.46
C PRO A 183 10.94 8.06 2.01
N ALA A 184 11.15 6.92 1.37
CA ALA A 184 11.62 6.81 -0.01
C ALA A 184 10.62 6.06 -0.90
N ALA A 185 9.47 5.70 -0.35
CA ALA A 185 8.36 5.09 -1.07
C ALA A 185 7.58 6.14 -1.91
N GLY A 186 6.51 5.70 -2.56
CA GLY A 186 5.73 6.55 -3.45
C GLY A 186 4.65 7.42 -2.77
N GLY A 187 3.49 7.53 -3.39
CA GLY A 187 2.35 8.30 -2.91
C GLY A 187 2.66 9.78 -2.59
N GLY A 188 2.21 10.23 -1.41
CA GLY A 188 2.34 11.64 -1.00
C GLY A 188 3.77 12.17 -1.03
N TYR A 189 4.75 11.34 -0.66
CA TYR A 189 6.17 11.71 -0.65
C TYR A 189 6.68 11.95 -2.08
N PHE A 190 6.36 11.07 -3.02
CA PHE A 190 6.74 11.20 -4.43
C PHE A 190 6.12 12.42 -5.13
N ARG A 191 4.90 12.79 -4.75
CA ARG A 191 4.28 14.04 -5.24
C ARG A 191 4.99 15.28 -4.69
N GLN A 192 5.39 15.27 -3.42
CA GLN A 192 5.98 16.43 -2.75
C GLN A 192 7.47 16.63 -3.07
N TYR A 193 8.25 15.55 -3.13
CA TYR A 193 9.68 15.62 -3.41
C TYR A 193 9.96 15.99 -4.87
N PRO A 194 11.07 16.71 -5.14
CA PRO A 194 11.64 16.76 -6.48
C PRO A 194 12.02 15.35 -6.95
N TYR A 195 11.83 15.04 -8.24
CA TYR A 195 12.12 13.70 -8.76
C TYR A 195 13.56 13.25 -8.52
N ALA A 196 14.53 14.16 -8.66
CA ALA A 196 15.94 13.85 -8.40
C ALA A 196 16.17 13.38 -6.95
N LEU A 197 15.45 13.96 -5.99
CA LEU A 197 15.49 13.54 -4.59
C LEU A 197 14.82 12.18 -4.41
N SER A 198 13.63 11.96 -4.99
CA SER A 198 12.94 10.67 -4.94
C SER A 198 13.81 9.55 -5.50
N ARG A 199 14.41 9.75 -6.67
CA ARG A 199 15.34 8.81 -7.30
C ARG A 199 16.56 8.54 -6.44
N TRP A 200 17.18 9.58 -5.87
CA TRP A 200 18.34 9.42 -5.00
C TRP A 200 18.00 8.63 -3.73
N LEU A 201 16.88 8.94 -3.08
CA LEU A 201 16.39 8.24 -1.89
C LEU A 201 16.10 6.76 -2.22
N PHE A 202 15.40 6.50 -3.33
CA PHE A 202 15.07 5.14 -3.75
C PHE A 202 16.35 4.35 -4.08
N GLN A 203 17.26 4.89 -4.89
CA GLN A 203 18.55 4.25 -5.17
C GLN A 203 19.35 3.98 -3.88
N ARG A 204 19.36 4.93 -2.94
CA ARG A 204 20.06 4.78 -1.66
C ARG A 204 19.47 3.67 -0.79
N ALA A 205 18.15 3.56 -0.73
CA ALA A 205 17.47 2.51 0.02
C ALA A 205 17.70 1.11 -0.57
N SER A 206 18.06 1.01 -1.85
CA SER A 206 18.29 -0.29 -2.52
C SER A 206 19.60 -0.94 -2.11
N ASP A 207 20.49 -0.18 -1.47
CA ASP A 207 21.87 -0.58 -1.17
C ASP A 207 22.56 -1.24 -2.38
N ASN A 208 22.73 -0.45 -3.45
CA ASN A 208 23.24 -0.92 -4.76
C ASN A 208 22.43 -2.10 -5.34
N GLN A 209 21.10 -2.03 -5.27
CA GLN A 209 20.17 -3.05 -5.78
C GLN A 209 20.27 -4.42 -5.07
N SER A 210 20.91 -4.49 -3.90
CA SER A 210 20.97 -5.71 -3.11
C SER A 210 19.72 -5.93 -2.24
N LYS A 211 18.92 -4.88 -2.02
CA LYS A 211 17.72 -4.92 -1.19
C LYS A 211 16.47 -4.66 -2.02
N PRO A 212 15.40 -5.47 -1.86
CA PRO A 212 14.15 -5.22 -2.53
C PRO A 212 13.44 -3.99 -1.94
N GLN A 213 12.61 -3.33 -2.75
CA GLN A 213 12.01 -2.05 -2.40
C GLN A 213 10.55 -1.97 -2.82
N ILE A 214 9.78 -1.20 -2.07
CA ILE A 214 8.39 -0.85 -2.34
C ILE A 214 8.30 0.59 -2.83
N PHE A 215 7.84 0.73 -4.05
CA PHE A 215 7.23 1.95 -4.54
C PHE A 215 5.71 1.72 -4.68
N TYR A 216 4.92 2.73 -4.35
CA TYR A 216 3.46 2.63 -4.39
C TYR A 216 2.83 3.91 -4.97
N LEU A 217 1.65 3.77 -5.54
CA LEU A 217 0.88 4.85 -6.14
C LEU A 217 -0.59 4.44 -6.09
N HIS A 218 -1.48 5.41 -5.91
CA HIS A 218 -2.91 5.22 -6.12
C HIS A 218 -3.33 5.66 -7.54
N PRO A 219 -4.30 5.00 -8.18
CA PRO A 219 -4.80 5.41 -9.50
C PRO A 219 -5.19 6.89 -9.60
N TRP A 220 -5.82 7.45 -8.56
CA TRP A 220 -6.21 8.87 -8.57
C TRP A 220 -5.01 9.85 -8.63
N GLU A 221 -3.79 9.41 -8.33
CA GLU A 221 -2.62 10.30 -8.33
C GLU A 221 -2.19 10.73 -9.74
N ILE A 222 -2.58 9.98 -10.77
CA ILE A 222 -2.30 10.32 -12.16
C ILE A 222 -3.41 11.15 -12.83
N ASP A 223 -4.43 11.54 -12.05
CA ASP A 223 -5.60 12.28 -12.51
C ASP A 223 -5.62 13.71 -11.96
N PRO A 224 -5.06 14.70 -12.68
CA PRO A 224 -5.12 16.09 -12.26
C PRO A 224 -6.53 16.71 -12.34
N GLU A 225 -7.46 16.08 -13.08
CA GLU A 225 -8.80 16.58 -13.35
C GLU A 225 -9.87 15.97 -12.44
N GLN A 226 -9.44 15.22 -11.42
CA GLN A 226 -10.34 14.67 -10.41
C GLN A 226 -11.15 15.78 -9.70
N PRO A 227 -12.42 15.51 -9.32
CA PRO A 227 -13.26 16.48 -8.64
C PRO A 227 -12.64 17.03 -7.36
N ARG A 228 -12.93 18.31 -7.07
CA ARG A 228 -12.53 18.93 -5.80
C ARG A 228 -13.53 18.59 -4.70
N VAL A 229 -13.02 18.17 -3.56
CA VAL A 229 -13.82 17.86 -2.38
C VAL A 229 -14.15 19.14 -1.60
N PRO A 230 -15.42 19.60 -1.57
CA PRO A 230 -15.85 20.72 -0.73
C PRO A 230 -15.57 20.46 0.76
N ASN A 231 -15.38 21.55 1.51
CA ASN A 231 -15.21 21.58 2.98
C ASN A 231 -13.98 20.81 3.51
N ALA A 232 -13.12 20.28 2.64
CA ALA A 232 -11.85 19.69 3.04
C ALA A 232 -10.91 20.76 3.63
N SER A 233 -10.16 20.39 4.68
CA SER A 233 -9.20 21.29 5.29
C SER A 233 -8.12 21.74 4.29
N TRP A 234 -7.54 22.92 4.49
CA TRP A 234 -6.44 23.40 3.66
C TRP A 234 -5.28 22.40 3.60
N PHE A 235 -4.95 21.75 4.72
CA PHE A 235 -3.89 20.74 4.78
C PHE A 235 -4.23 19.46 4.00
N SER A 236 -5.48 18.99 4.08
CA SER A 236 -5.97 17.87 3.25
C SER A 236 -5.87 18.20 1.77
N ASN A 237 -6.31 19.41 1.37
CA ASN A 237 -6.22 19.89 0.00
C ASN A 237 -4.77 19.97 -0.48
N PHE A 238 -3.87 20.51 0.35
CA PHE A 238 -2.45 20.60 0.03
C PHE A 238 -1.85 19.21 -0.20
N ARG A 239 -2.05 18.25 0.71
CA ARG A 239 -1.48 16.90 0.57
C ARG A 239 -2.08 16.12 -0.60
N HIS A 240 -3.36 16.33 -0.91
CA HIS A 240 -4.05 15.59 -1.97
C HIS A 240 -3.69 16.11 -3.36
N TYR A 241 -3.83 17.42 -3.62
CA TYR A 241 -3.78 17.97 -4.97
C TYR A 241 -2.40 18.47 -5.42
N THR A 242 -1.44 18.62 -4.51
CA THR A 242 -0.11 19.14 -4.87
C THR A 242 0.58 18.21 -5.86
N ASN A 243 1.05 18.79 -6.97
CA ASN A 243 1.83 18.11 -8.01
C ASN A 243 1.17 16.92 -8.73
N LEU A 244 -0.16 16.76 -8.69
CA LEU A 244 -0.86 15.69 -9.43
C LEU A 244 -0.46 15.61 -10.91
N LYS A 245 -0.45 16.75 -11.61
CA LYS A 245 -0.05 16.84 -13.03
C LYS A 245 1.38 16.36 -13.33
N ARG A 246 2.23 16.26 -12.31
CA ARG A 246 3.61 15.78 -12.43
C ARG A 246 3.76 14.29 -12.11
N CYS A 247 2.73 13.65 -11.55
CA CYS A 247 2.83 12.29 -11.03
C CYS A 247 3.06 11.28 -12.16
N LEU A 248 2.22 11.29 -13.20
CA LEU A 248 2.36 10.35 -14.32
C LEU A 248 3.69 10.49 -15.09
N PRO A 249 4.13 11.68 -15.54
CA PRO A 249 5.42 11.81 -16.21
C PRO A 249 6.62 11.37 -15.34
N ARG A 250 6.50 11.52 -14.01
CA ARG A 250 7.52 11.04 -13.08
C ARG A 250 7.46 9.53 -12.89
N LEU A 251 6.27 8.93 -12.89
CA LEU A 251 6.09 7.48 -12.85
C LEU A 251 6.73 6.83 -14.08
N GLU A 252 6.47 7.35 -15.28
CA GLU A 252 7.08 6.89 -16.53
C GLU A 252 8.61 6.93 -16.47
N ARG A 253 9.16 8.00 -15.88
CA ARG A 253 10.61 8.08 -15.64
C ARG A 253 11.11 7.09 -14.59
N MET A 254 10.33 6.87 -13.53
CA MET A 254 10.67 5.94 -12.44
C MET A 254 10.77 4.50 -12.96
N ILE A 255 9.82 4.07 -13.78
CA ILE A 255 9.80 2.70 -14.34
C ILE A 255 10.88 2.47 -15.40
N GLN A 256 11.46 3.53 -15.95
CA GLN A 256 12.65 3.45 -16.82
C GLN A 256 13.95 3.44 -16.01
N ASP A 257 13.98 4.14 -14.87
CA ASP A 257 15.17 4.25 -14.01
C ASP A 257 15.40 2.99 -13.14
N PHE A 258 14.36 2.19 -12.87
CA PHE A 258 14.42 1.03 -11.97
C PHE A 258 13.62 -0.17 -12.48
N PRO A 259 14.05 -1.42 -12.20
CA PRO A 259 13.26 -2.60 -12.51
C PRO A 259 12.06 -2.74 -11.56
N PHE A 260 10.91 -3.11 -12.11
CA PHE A 260 9.68 -3.34 -11.37
C PHE A 260 9.18 -4.78 -11.54
N GLY A 261 8.46 -5.25 -10.54
CA GLY A 261 7.84 -6.57 -10.54
C GLY A 261 6.75 -6.66 -9.48
N THR A 262 6.15 -7.84 -9.40
CA THR A 262 5.17 -8.17 -8.37
C THR A 262 5.85 -8.43 -7.02
N MET A 263 5.11 -8.23 -5.94
CA MET A 263 5.54 -8.50 -4.56
C MET A 263 6.01 -9.94 -4.41
N SER A 264 5.21 -10.91 -4.86
CA SER A 264 5.57 -12.32 -4.75
C SER A 264 6.84 -12.66 -5.54
N LYS A 265 7.06 -12.05 -6.71
CA LYS A 265 8.31 -12.24 -7.48
C LYS A 265 9.52 -11.69 -6.71
N SER A 266 9.40 -10.48 -6.16
CA SER A 266 10.45 -9.84 -5.37
C SER A 266 10.76 -10.61 -4.08
N LEU A 267 9.73 -11.10 -3.37
CA LEU A 267 9.90 -11.92 -2.17
C LEU A 267 10.53 -13.27 -2.50
N GLY A 268 10.12 -13.91 -3.61
CA GLY A 268 10.68 -15.18 -4.07
C GLY A 268 12.17 -15.09 -4.45
N SER A 269 12.67 -13.92 -4.80
CA SER A 269 14.10 -13.67 -5.06
C SER A 269 14.88 -13.13 -3.87
N THR A 270 14.22 -12.87 -2.73
CA THR A 270 14.86 -12.27 -1.54
C THR A 270 15.06 -13.32 -0.46
N ARG A 271 16.28 -13.38 0.10
CA ARG A 271 16.53 -14.22 1.27
C ARG A 271 16.00 -13.54 2.53
N VAL A 272 14.93 -14.08 3.10
CA VAL A 272 14.35 -13.59 4.36
C VAL A 272 15.00 -14.31 5.54
N GLU A 273 16.04 -13.71 6.10
CA GLU A 273 16.80 -14.30 7.23
C GLU A 273 16.28 -13.87 8.61
N ARG A 274 15.71 -12.66 8.70
CA ARG A 274 15.26 -12.09 9.96
C ARG A 274 13.89 -12.62 10.34
N GLU A 275 13.77 -13.09 11.57
CA GLU A 275 12.52 -13.50 12.20
C GLU A 275 12.29 -12.66 13.45
N LEU A 276 11.05 -12.23 13.68
CA LEU A 276 10.64 -11.49 14.87
C LEU A 276 9.29 -12.01 15.37
N HIS A 277 9.16 -12.22 16.67
CA HIS A 277 7.86 -12.41 17.28
C HIS A 277 7.10 -11.08 17.29
N VAL A 278 5.79 -11.12 17.06
CA VAL A 278 4.95 -9.92 16.95
C VAL A 278 5.02 -9.01 18.19
N THR A 279 5.31 -9.56 19.36
CA THR A 279 5.50 -8.78 20.60
C THR A 279 6.79 -7.97 20.61
N GLU A 280 7.82 -8.36 19.87
CA GLU A 280 9.08 -7.62 19.78
C GLU A 280 8.88 -6.30 19.00
N LEU A 281 7.99 -6.28 18.01
CA LEU A 281 7.57 -5.06 17.32
C LEU A 281 6.88 -4.06 18.26
N ALA A 282 6.31 -4.53 19.38
CA ALA A 282 5.74 -3.65 20.39
C ALA A 282 6.82 -3.02 21.29
N GLN A 283 7.97 -3.69 21.47
CA GLN A 283 8.98 -3.36 22.47
C GLN A 283 10.21 -2.61 21.93
N GLN A 284 10.43 -2.57 20.61
CA GLN A 284 11.58 -1.85 20.05
C GLN A 284 11.58 -0.37 20.50
N PRO A 285 12.65 0.13 21.13
CA PRO A 285 12.68 1.49 21.66
C PRO A 285 12.51 2.51 20.53
N LEU A 286 11.87 3.65 20.85
CA LEU A 286 11.99 4.84 20.04
C LEU A 286 13.46 5.24 20.10
N THR A 287 14.25 4.91 19.08
CA THR A 287 15.59 5.50 18.96
C THR A 287 15.41 7.01 18.92
N GLU A 288 16.00 7.69 19.90
CA GLU A 288 15.94 9.15 20.13
C GLU A 288 16.33 9.98 18.90
#